data_AF-A0A197JSG2-F1
#
_entry.id   AF-A0A197JSG2-F1
#
_cell.length_a   1.000
_cell.length_b   1.000
_cell.length_c   1.000
_cell.angle_alpha   90.00
_cell.angle_beta   90.00
_cell.angle_gamma   90.00
#
_symmetry.space_group_name_H-M   'P 1'
#
loop_
_entity.id
_entity.type
_entity.pdbx_description
1 polymer ?
#
loop_
_entity_poly.entity_id
_entity_poly.type
_entity_poly.pdbx_seq_one_letter_code
_entity_poly.pdbx_strand_id
1 'polypeptide(L)'
;MGNPFEDFTATEKRNVMIYMAGIMLYKFGLEAFTGSITLLATDLFKAENRFSNLAVLQGLNQAFQCVGSIAIAPLIRRFPTRSVLSASIFLFGLLSAIIIIIDVSTGGRIPENGVKRHGQWNSVILFPIYSIIGICHGMVELIRRVIPRDIVGGDVIKLKRMDAIVHVFYEIAGTAGAFFSTFLILKLGNAIAPAMTPFLFILSSVAWSFIGLLEADHDNRRRLETLEEHSLLRQIGHGFAHFGQSVVLGVKIIFSSRKFIWLIPGYSIPLFTHRYLESQLSPAFAKNVLMEGAYAQIMVGGSNFGELLGALFVLFFAKVVKTPIPWLRLDALGLLIVWVLPYAYPAKENALTFAWTLAAIWIPVSFGWAAGDVSLAAYIQSALSKMENPNDKVSPLGAVMAFLYSFYIILYAVLGPVLGGVVDYYFNNNNKDIHPALLRVGGIMYSVVCVILLLATFIPKGSFALNPNLIDDTQIEDEEEEYRKQQALQHDEIKEIKTQQHEVKA
;
A
#
# COMPACT_ATOMS: atom_id res chain seq x y z
N MET A 1 3.33 -27.90 8.44
CA MET A 1 2.23 -26.92 8.40
C MET A 1 0.94 -27.71 8.37
N GLY A 2 0.08 -27.60 9.39
CA GLY A 2 -1.28 -28.16 9.34
C GLY A 2 -2.08 -27.51 8.20
N ASN A 3 -3.20 -28.10 7.78
CA ASN A 3 -3.98 -27.53 6.67
C ASN A 3 -4.44 -26.11 7.07
N PRO A 4 -4.03 -25.05 6.33
CA PRO A 4 -4.27 -23.67 6.72
C PRO A 4 -5.77 -23.31 6.79
N PHE A 5 -6.62 -24.20 6.26
CA PHE A 5 -8.05 -24.05 6.27
C PHE A 5 -8.77 -24.85 7.36
N GLU A 6 -8.09 -25.58 8.25
CA GLU A 6 -8.75 -26.50 9.21
C GLU A 6 -9.86 -25.84 10.05
N ASP A 7 -9.66 -24.61 10.49
CA ASP A 7 -10.58 -23.91 11.40
C ASP A 7 -11.78 -23.25 10.70
N PHE A 8 -11.81 -23.22 9.37
CA PHE A 8 -12.88 -22.57 8.61
C PHE A 8 -14.00 -23.55 8.23
N THR A 9 -15.24 -23.08 8.33
CA THR A 9 -16.41 -23.78 7.78
C THR A 9 -16.34 -23.86 6.26
N ALA A 10 -17.10 -24.75 5.62
CA ALA A 10 -17.10 -24.88 4.16
C ALA A 10 -17.49 -23.57 3.44
N THR A 11 -18.41 -22.80 4.02
CA THR A 11 -18.85 -21.50 3.49
C THR A 11 -17.75 -20.44 3.65
N GLU A 12 -17.13 -20.37 4.83
CA GLU A 12 -15.98 -19.48 5.08
C GLU A 12 -14.83 -19.81 4.12
N LYS A 13 -14.47 -21.09 3.95
CA LYS A 13 -13.45 -21.56 3.00
C LYS A 13 -13.73 -21.06 1.58
N ARG A 14 -14.96 -21.28 1.09
CA ARG A 14 -15.37 -20.82 -0.24
C ARG A 14 -15.22 -19.30 -0.38
N ASN A 15 -15.71 -18.54 0.59
CA ASN A 15 -15.65 -17.08 0.55
C ASN A 15 -14.21 -16.54 0.63
N VAL A 16 -13.36 -17.15 1.47
CA VAL A 16 -11.93 -16.84 1.56
C VAL A 16 -11.23 -17.11 0.23
N MET A 17 -11.50 -18.25 -0.41
CA MET A 17 -10.94 -18.60 -1.73
C MET A 17 -11.38 -17.62 -2.82
N ILE A 18 -12.67 -17.25 -2.87
CA ILE A 18 -13.19 -16.27 -3.83
C ILE A 18 -12.55 -14.90 -3.59
N TYR A 19 -12.46 -14.48 -2.32
CA TYR A 19 -11.86 -13.21 -1.95
C TYR A 19 -10.37 -13.16 -2.34
N MET A 20 -9.63 -14.23 -2.03
CA MET A 20 -8.22 -14.39 -2.40
C MET A 20 -8.01 -14.39 -3.91
N ALA A 21 -8.85 -15.08 -4.69
CA ALA A 21 -8.76 -15.03 -6.14
C ALA A 21 -8.97 -13.59 -6.67
N GLY A 22 -9.98 -12.88 -6.16
CA GLY A 22 -10.25 -11.50 -6.56
C GLY A 22 -9.14 -10.53 -6.14
N ILE A 23 -8.54 -10.69 -4.96
CA ILE A 23 -7.46 -9.81 -4.50
C ILE A 23 -6.16 -10.02 -5.30
N MET A 24 -5.88 -11.27 -5.70
CA MET A 24 -4.73 -11.58 -6.55
C MET A 24 -4.89 -10.94 -7.94
N LEU A 25 -6.08 -11.08 -8.56
CA LEU A 25 -6.38 -10.45 -9.85
C LEU A 25 -6.27 -8.92 -9.76
N TYR A 26 -6.79 -8.33 -8.69
CA TYR A 26 -6.69 -6.90 -8.42
C TYR A 26 -5.23 -6.46 -8.29
N LYS A 27 -4.43 -7.07 -7.41
CA LYS A 27 -3.06 -6.63 -7.17
C LYS A 27 -2.17 -6.84 -8.39
N PHE A 28 -2.31 -7.98 -9.08
CA PHE A 28 -1.59 -8.23 -10.34
C PHE A 28 -1.92 -7.17 -11.40
N GLY A 29 -3.22 -6.85 -11.57
CA GLY A 29 -3.66 -5.82 -12.52
C GLY A 29 -3.23 -4.41 -12.11
N LEU A 30 -3.16 -4.11 -10.81
CA LEU A 30 -2.75 -2.82 -10.26
C LEU A 30 -1.27 -2.54 -10.52
N GLU A 31 -0.39 -3.53 -10.34
CA GLU A 31 1.05 -3.38 -10.63
C GLU A 31 1.29 -3.19 -12.13
N ALA A 32 0.61 -3.99 -12.96
CA ALA A 32 0.64 -3.82 -14.42
C ALA A 32 0.17 -2.44 -14.87
N PHE A 33 -0.91 -1.94 -14.27
CA PHE A 33 -1.46 -0.62 -14.54
C PHE A 33 -0.52 0.50 -14.11
N THR A 34 -0.03 0.46 -12.87
CA THR A 34 0.79 1.52 -12.28
C THR A 34 2.09 1.68 -13.05
N GLY A 35 2.75 0.57 -13.41
CA GLY A 35 3.95 0.60 -14.25
C GLY A 35 3.71 1.21 -15.62
N SER A 36 2.64 0.77 -16.30
CA SER A 36 2.31 1.24 -17.65
C SER A 36 1.93 2.72 -17.67
N ILE A 37 1.08 3.17 -16.74
CA ILE A 37 0.65 4.57 -16.65
C ILE A 37 1.81 5.49 -16.30
N THR A 38 2.69 5.08 -15.38
CA THR A 38 3.87 5.87 -15.02
C THR A 38 4.74 6.09 -16.25
N LEU A 39 5.01 5.04 -17.04
CA LEU A 39 5.79 5.18 -18.26
C LEU A 39 5.07 5.99 -19.34
N LEU A 40 3.77 5.76 -19.56
CA LEU A 40 2.96 6.54 -20.48
C LEU A 40 2.98 8.03 -20.13
N ALA A 41 2.83 8.37 -18.85
CA ALA A 41 2.92 9.74 -18.36
C ALA A 41 4.29 10.36 -18.65
N THR A 42 5.39 9.62 -18.45
CA THR A 42 6.73 10.13 -18.80
C THR A 42 6.92 10.36 -20.30
N ASP A 43 6.20 9.65 -21.17
CA ASP A 43 6.25 9.86 -22.62
C ASP A 43 5.42 11.08 -23.04
N LEU A 44 4.22 11.22 -22.46
CA LEU A 44 3.28 12.29 -22.77
C LEU A 44 3.69 13.65 -22.22
N PHE A 45 4.38 13.70 -21.08
CA PHE A 45 4.81 14.97 -20.49
C PHE A 45 6.03 15.55 -21.23
N LYS A 46 5.97 16.87 -21.43
CA LYS A 46 7.06 17.64 -22.04
C LYS A 46 8.35 17.48 -21.25
N ALA A 47 9.49 17.43 -21.96
CA ALA A 47 10.81 17.22 -21.38
C ALA A 47 11.21 18.29 -20.34
N GLU A 48 10.66 19.50 -20.43
CA GLU A 48 10.94 20.61 -19.51
C GLU A 48 10.45 20.36 -18.07
N ASN A 49 9.34 19.64 -17.91
CA ASN A 49 8.67 19.46 -16.61
C ASN A 49 8.18 18.00 -16.46
N ARG A 50 8.91 17.03 -17.01
CA ARG A 50 8.47 15.65 -17.11
C ARG A 50 8.32 15.00 -15.74
N PHE A 51 9.38 15.07 -14.93
CA PHE A 51 9.42 14.40 -13.63
C PHE A 51 8.65 15.18 -12.57
N SER A 52 8.62 16.51 -12.67
CA SER A 52 7.73 17.35 -11.86
C SER A 52 6.25 17.01 -12.09
N ASN A 53 5.79 16.97 -13.34
CA ASN A 53 4.40 16.64 -13.65
C ASN A 53 4.03 15.21 -13.25
N LEU A 54 4.96 14.26 -13.39
CA LEU A 54 4.76 12.91 -12.89
C LEU A 54 4.58 12.88 -11.38
N ALA A 55 5.34 13.67 -10.64
CA ALA A 55 5.20 13.77 -9.19
C ALA A 55 3.84 14.36 -8.79
N VAL A 56 3.39 15.40 -9.48
CA VAL A 56 2.06 15.99 -9.27
C VAL A 56 0.97 14.96 -9.55
N LEU A 57 1.10 14.20 -10.65
CA LEU A 57 0.13 13.17 -11.02
C LEU A 57 0.00 12.10 -9.94
N GLN A 58 1.12 11.60 -9.43
CA GLN A 58 1.17 10.59 -8.36
C GLN A 58 0.66 11.14 -7.02
N GLY A 59 1.09 12.35 -6.64
CA GLY A 59 0.63 13.00 -5.40
C GLY A 59 -0.87 13.29 -5.40
N LEU A 60 -1.40 13.73 -6.55
CA LEU A 60 -2.84 13.95 -6.73
C LEU A 60 -3.61 12.63 -6.62
N ASN A 61 -3.12 11.56 -7.25
CA ASN A 61 -3.74 10.23 -7.10
C ASN A 61 -3.81 9.80 -5.64
N GLN A 62 -2.74 9.94 -4.86
CA GLN A 62 -2.72 9.61 -3.43
C GLN A 62 -3.67 10.48 -2.60
N ALA A 63 -3.76 11.78 -2.89
CA ALA A 63 -4.72 12.67 -2.22
C ALA A 63 -6.18 12.22 -2.48
N PHE A 64 -6.49 11.81 -3.71
CA PHE A 64 -7.80 11.30 -4.06
C PHE A 64 -8.06 9.88 -3.52
N GLN A 65 -7.03 9.07 -3.26
CA GLN A 65 -7.19 7.83 -2.51
C GLN A 65 -7.74 8.10 -1.10
N CYS A 66 -7.27 9.13 -0.40
CA CYS A 66 -7.86 9.52 0.89
C CYS A 66 -9.33 9.89 0.78
N VAL A 67 -9.71 10.64 -0.26
CA VAL A 67 -11.12 10.96 -0.55
C VAL A 67 -11.94 9.68 -0.71
N GLY A 68 -11.42 8.69 -1.46
CA GLY A 68 -12.03 7.38 -1.61
C GLY A 68 -12.20 6.63 -0.29
N SER A 69 -11.17 6.62 0.56
CA SER A 69 -11.24 5.98 1.87
C SER A 69 -12.26 6.64 2.80
N ILE A 70 -12.42 7.97 2.77
CA ILE A 70 -13.45 8.68 3.56
C ILE A 70 -14.87 8.34 3.04
N ALA A 71 -15.03 8.22 1.72
CA ALA A 71 -16.33 7.96 1.09
C ALA A 71 -16.91 6.57 1.41
N ILE A 72 -16.10 5.63 1.89
CA ILE A 72 -16.56 4.25 2.17
C ILE A 72 -17.52 4.17 3.33
N ALA A 73 -17.22 4.86 4.44
CA ALA A 73 -18.00 4.74 5.66
C ALA A 73 -19.53 4.90 5.43
N PRO A 74 -20.01 5.93 4.69
CA PRO A 74 -21.43 6.01 4.35
C PRO A 74 -21.89 4.95 3.34
N LEU A 75 -21.02 4.51 2.42
CA LEU A 75 -21.38 3.53 1.40
C LEU A 75 -21.58 2.12 1.96
N ILE A 76 -20.70 1.64 2.84
CA ILE A 76 -20.81 0.29 3.42
C ILE A 76 -21.93 0.17 4.46
N ARG A 77 -22.41 1.30 4.99
CA ARG A 77 -23.61 1.35 5.83
C ARG A 77 -24.89 1.12 5.03
N ARG A 78 -24.92 1.60 3.78
CA ARG A 78 -26.10 1.54 2.89
C ARG A 78 -26.08 0.41 1.87
N PHE A 79 -24.89 -0.10 1.56
CA PHE A 79 -24.71 -1.16 0.56
C PHE A 79 -23.85 -2.27 1.15
N PRO A 80 -24.07 -3.53 0.74
CA PRO A 80 -23.21 -4.64 1.16
C PRO A 80 -21.75 -4.35 0.82
N THR A 81 -20.82 -4.67 1.74
CA THR A 81 -19.38 -4.42 1.56
C THR A 81 -18.87 -5.01 0.25
N ARG A 82 -19.31 -6.23 -0.09
CA ARG A 82 -18.99 -6.89 -1.36
C ARG A 82 -19.41 -6.10 -2.60
N SER A 83 -20.57 -5.42 -2.54
CA SER A 83 -21.14 -4.67 -3.66
C SER A 83 -20.39 -3.37 -3.85
N VAL A 84 -20.04 -2.68 -2.77
CA VAL A 84 -19.20 -1.48 -2.82
C VAL A 84 -17.82 -1.83 -3.38
N LEU A 85 -17.22 -2.94 -2.92
CA LEU A 85 -15.94 -3.43 -3.41
C LEU A 85 -15.98 -3.76 -4.91
N SER A 86 -16.96 -4.57 -5.31
CA SER A 86 -17.18 -5.00 -6.71
C SER A 86 -17.45 -3.81 -7.64
N ALA A 87 -18.26 -2.83 -7.21
CA ALA A 87 -18.53 -1.62 -7.99
C ALA A 87 -17.29 -0.70 -8.12
N SER A 88 -16.52 -0.54 -7.04
CA SER A 88 -15.31 0.29 -7.02
C SER A 88 -14.25 -0.23 -7.99
N ILE A 89 -13.99 -1.54 -7.96
CA ILE A 89 -13.00 -2.15 -8.85
C ILE A 89 -13.50 -2.21 -10.31
N PHE A 90 -14.80 -2.37 -10.53
CA PHE A 90 -15.38 -2.28 -11.87
C PHE A 90 -15.19 -0.88 -12.47
N LEU A 91 -15.49 0.18 -11.70
CA LEU A 91 -15.29 1.56 -12.13
C LEU A 91 -13.81 1.84 -12.41
N PHE A 92 -12.90 1.33 -11.58
CA PHE A 92 -11.46 1.40 -11.85
C PHE A 92 -11.11 0.69 -13.18
N GLY A 93 -11.65 -0.51 -13.42
CA GLY A 93 -11.47 -1.24 -14.69
C GLY A 93 -11.95 -0.42 -15.89
N LEU A 94 -13.09 0.24 -15.77
CA LEU A 94 -13.63 1.11 -16.82
C LEU A 94 -12.74 2.34 -17.08
N LEU A 95 -12.29 3.02 -16.02
CA LEU A 95 -11.43 4.21 -16.15
C LEU A 95 -10.06 3.86 -16.74
N SER A 96 -9.49 2.71 -16.37
CA SER A 96 -8.25 2.22 -16.99
C SER A 96 -8.46 1.89 -18.47
N ALA A 97 -9.62 1.33 -18.86
CA ALA A 97 -9.95 1.11 -20.27
C ALA A 97 -10.11 2.44 -21.05
N ILE A 98 -10.69 3.48 -20.44
CA ILE A 98 -10.84 4.80 -21.08
C ILE A 98 -9.48 5.38 -21.50
N ILE A 99 -8.44 5.27 -20.66
CA ILE A 99 -7.10 5.77 -21.00
C ILE A 99 -6.58 5.07 -22.27
N ILE A 100 -6.78 3.76 -22.38
CA ILE A 100 -6.34 2.96 -23.52
C ILE A 100 -7.13 3.32 -24.78
N ILE A 101 -8.45 3.48 -24.65
CA ILE A 101 -9.32 3.88 -25.77
C ILE A 101 -8.89 5.26 -26.30
N ILE A 102 -8.62 6.22 -25.42
CA ILE A 102 -8.14 7.55 -25.81
C ILE A 102 -6.80 7.44 -26.55
N ASP A 103 -5.85 6.66 -26.03
CA ASP A 103 -4.53 6.54 -26.64
C ASP A 103 -4.59 5.87 -28.02
N VAL A 104 -5.28 4.73 -28.12
CA VAL A 104 -5.45 3.99 -29.40
C VAL A 104 -6.23 4.82 -30.41
N SER A 105 -7.32 5.49 -29.99
CA SER A 105 -8.14 6.32 -30.90
C SER A 105 -7.41 7.54 -31.44
N THR A 106 -6.38 8.02 -30.73
CA THR A 106 -5.54 9.16 -31.15
C THR A 106 -4.22 8.73 -31.80
N GLY A 107 -4.10 7.47 -32.22
CA GLY A 107 -2.99 6.98 -33.03
C GLY A 107 -1.95 6.12 -32.29
N GLY A 108 -2.20 5.78 -31.02
CA GLY A 108 -1.41 4.80 -30.29
C GLY A 108 -1.44 3.43 -30.96
N ARG A 109 -0.27 2.81 -31.12
CA ARG A 109 -0.14 1.51 -31.80
C ARG A 109 0.85 0.61 -31.07
N ILE A 110 0.69 -0.68 -31.29
CA ILE A 110 1.66 -1.69 -30.86
C ILE A 110 3.02 -1.36 -31.50
N PRO A 111 4.14 -1.46 -30.78
CA PRO A 111 5.46 -1.18 -31.32
C PRO A 111 5.75 -2.00 -32.59
N GLU A 112 5.97 -1.31 -33.71
CA GLU A 112 6.48 -1.89 -34.95
C GLU A 112 7.98 -1.58 -35.05
N ASN A 113 8.82 -2.60 -35.27
CA ASN A 113 10.28 -2.47 -35.33
C ASN A 113 10.92 -1.78 -34.10
N GLY A 114 10.33 -1.97 -32.92
CA GLY A 114 10.84 -1.39 -31.66
C GLY A 114 10.52 0.10 -31.46
N VAL A 115 9.83 0.75 -32.41
CA VAL A 115 9.43 2.15 -32.28
C VAL A 115 8.11 2.23 -31.52
N LYS A 116 8.17 2.71 -30.28
CA LYS A 116 6.99 2.94 -29.43
C LYS A 116 6.22 4.16 -29.95
N ARG A 117 4.92 4.00 -30.21
CA ARG A 117 4.02 5.09 -30.64
C ARG A 117 2.84 5.18 -29.67
N HIS A 118 2.80 6.27 -28.92
CA HIS A 118 1.62 6.65 -28.13
C HIS A 118 0.69 7.56 -28.94
N GLY A 119 -0.55 7.67 -28.51
CA GLY A 119 -1.55 8.54 -29.10
C GLY A 119 -1.20 10.03 -28.99
N GLN A 120 -1.81 10.84 -29.85
CA GLN A 120 -1.69 12.29 -29.84
C GLN A 120 -2.91 12.90 -29.11
N TRP A 121 -2.79 13.03 -27.80
CA TRP A 121 -3.82 13.65 -26.97
C TRP A 121 -3.19 14.56 -25.90
N ASN A 122 -4.00 15.46 -25.35
CA ASN A 122 -3.52 16.41 -24.36
C ASN A 122 -3.25 15.69 -23.02
N SER A 123 -1.99 15.64 -22.61
CA SER A 123 -1.53 14.99 -21.38
C SER A 123 -2.20 15.52 -20.11
N VAL A 124 -2.79 16.72 -20.14
CA VAL A 124 -3.59 17.27 -19.03
C VAL A 124 -4.80 16.39 -18.70
N ILE A 125 -5.36 15.67 -19.68
CA ILE A 125 -6.51 14.76 -19.48
C ILE A 125 -6.16 13.62 -18.51
N LEU A 126 -4.87 13.29 -18.35
CA LEU A 126 -4.43 12.22 -17.46
C LEU A 126 -4.69 12.56 -15.98
N PHE A 127 -4.57 13.83 -15.58
CA PHE A 127 -4.77 14.26 -14.19
C PHE A 127 -6.18 13.97 -13.65
N PRO A 128 -7.28 14.43 -14.28
CA PRO A 128 -8.62 14.16 -13.77
C PRO A 128 -8.97 12.67 -13.80
N ILE A 129 -8.60 11.94 -14.86
CA ILE A 129 -8.89 10.49 -14.94
C ILE A 129 -8.14 9.75 -13.83
N TYR A 130 -6.84 10.02 -13.67
CA TYR A 130 -6.02 9.35 -12.67
C TYR A 130 -6.41 9.74 -11.24
N SER A 131 -6.97 10.94 -11.03
CA SER A 131 -7.55 11.35 -9.74
C SER A 131 -8.79 10.52 -9.37
N ILE A 132 -9.72 10.32 -10.31
CA ILE A 132 -10.91 9.49 -10.08
C ILE A 132 -10.51 8.02 -9.85
N ILE A 133 -9.50 7.54 -10.57
CA ILE A 133 -8.87 6.24 -10.29
C ILE A 133 -8.34 6.19 -8.86
N GLY A 134 -7.73 7.26 -8.37
CA GLY A 134 -7.31 7.41 -6.98
C GLY A 134 -8.46 7.15 -6.00
N ILE A 135 -9.64 7.74 -6.23
CA ILE A 135 -10.83 7.47 -5.39
C ILE A 135 -11.14 5.97 -5.37
N CYS A 136 -11.23 5.34 -6.54
CA CYS A 136 -11.56 3.91 -6.63
C CYS A 136 -10.50 3.04 -5.93
N HIS A 137 -9.23 3.38 -6.09
CA HIS A 137 -8.11 2.69 -5.47
C HIS A 137 -8.18 2.80 -3.93
N GLY A 138 -8.35 4.01 -3.40
CA GLY A 138 -8.50 4.24 -1.96
C GLY A 138 -9.75 3.59 -1.37
N MET A 139 -10.79 3.37 -2.20
CA MET A 139 -11.94 2.58 -1.80
C MET A 139 -11.60 1.08 -1.66
N VAL A 140 -10.98 0.49 -2.69
CA VAL A 140 -10.62 -0.94 -2.66
C VAL A 140 -9.66 -1.26 -1.50
N GLU A 141 -8.64 -0.44 -1.28
CA GLU A 141 -7.65 -0.66 -0.21
C GLU A 141 -8.24 -0.61 1.20
N LEU A 142 -9.20 0.28 1.46
CA LEU A 142 -9.85 0.32 2.77
C LEU A 142 -10.84 -0.84 2.95
N ILE A 143 -11.64 -1.18 1.94
CA ILE A 143 -12.58 -2.32 2.05
C ILE A 143 -11.82 -3.64 2.25
N ARG A 144 -10.65 -3.80 1.62
CA ARG A 144 -9.78 -4.96 1.81
C ARG A 144 -9.48 -5.24 3.30
N ARG A 145 -9.40 -4.19 4.14
CA ARG A 145 -9.13 -4.30 5.58
C ARG A 145 -10.38 -4.63 6.41
N VAL A 146 -11.57 -4.35 5.89
CA VAL A 146 -12.84 -4.52 6.61
C VAL A 146 -13.52 -5.85 6.26
N ILE A 147 -13.46 -6.26 4.99
CA ILE A 147 -14.15 -7.45 4.48
C ILE A 147 -13.74 -8.79 5.13
N PRO A 148 -12.50 -9.00 5.67
CA PRO A 148 -12.20 -10.24 6.38
C PRO A 148 -13.15 -10.52 7.55
N ARG A 149 -13.49 -9.47 8.33
CA ARG A 149 -14.46 -9.55 9.42
C ARG A 149 -15.85 -9.96 8.94
N ASP A 150 -16.26 -9.46 7.78
CA ASP A 150 -17.56 -9.78 7.20
C ASP A 150 -17.63 -11.24 6.67
N ILE A 151 -16.48 -11.87 6.39
CA ILE A 151 -16.38 -13.23 5.86
C ILE A 151 -16.28 -14.29 6.97
N VAL A 152 -15.41 -14.08 7.97
CA VAL A 152 -15.10 -15.09 9.01
C VAL A 152 -15.63 -14.73 10.40
N GLY A 153 -16.28 -13.58 10.53
CA GLY A 153 -16.87 -13.10 11.78
C GLY A 153 -15.84 -12.44 12.71
N GLY A 154 -16.14 -12.44 14.01
CA GLY A 154 -15.33 -11.80 15.05
C GLY A 154 -14.25 -12.69 15.68
N ASP A 155 -14.07 -13.92 15.21
CA ASP A 155 -13.06 -14.84 15.74
C ASP A 155 -11.65 -14.36 15.36
N VAL A 156 -10.91 -13.92 16.37
CA VAL A 156 -9.59 -13.32 16.22
C VAL A 156 -8.56 -14.31 15.65
N ILE A 157 -8.67 -15.62 15.91
CA ILE A 157 -7.74 -16.62 15.33
C ILE A 157 -8.00 -16.75 13.83
N LYS A 158 -9.27 -16.93 13.44
CA LYS A 158 -9.67 -17.08 12.05
C LYS A 158 -9.33 -15.83 11.24
N LEU A 159 -9.56 -14.65 11.82
CA LEU A 159 -9.20 -13.37 11.21
C LEU A 159 -7.69 -13.24 10.98
N LYS A 160 -6.87 -13.49 12.00
CA LYS A 160 -5.40 -13.43 11.87
C LYS A 160 -4.89 -14.39 10.80
N ARG A 161 -5.41 -15.62 10.75
CA ARG A 161 -5.02 -16.61 9.73
C ARG A 161 -5.45 -16.20 8.33
N MET A 162 -6.69 -15.73 8.17
CA MET A 162 -7.20 -15.25 6.88
C MET A 162 -6.37 -14.07 6.38
N ASP A 163 -6.13 -13.07 7.23
CA ASP A 163 -5.38 -11.86 6.87
C ASP A 163 -3.95 -12.21 6.43
N ALA A 164 -3.26 -13.07 7.17
CA ALA A 164 -1.91 -13.53 6.82
C ALA A 164 -1.87 -14.27 5.47
N ILE A 165 -2.80 -15.21 5.21
CA ILE A 165 -2.85 -15.96 3.95
C ILE A 165 -3.13 -15.01 2.78
N VAL A 166 -4.16 -14.16 2.91
CA VAL A 166 -4.54 -13.19 1.89
C VAL A 166 -3.40 -12.22 1.60
N HIS A 167 -2.67 -11.76 2.62
CA HIS A 167 -1.53 -10.87 2.46
C HIS A 167 -0.38 -11.52 1.69
N VAL A 168 -0.03 -12.78 1.99
CA VAL A 168 1.01 -13.51 1.24
C VAL A 168 0.64 -13.64 -0.24
N PHE A 169 -0.61 -14.06 -0.55
CA PHE A 169 -1.04 -14.18 -1.95
C PHE A 169 -1.17 -12.84 -2.66
N TYR A 170 -1.53 -11.77 -1.94
CA TYR A 170 -1.51 -10.40 -2.46
C TYR A 170 -0.10 -10.00 -2.90
N GLU A 171 0.92 -10.20 -2.07
CA GLU A 171 2.29 -9.81 -2.41
C GLU A 171 2.93 -10.71 -3.49
N ILE A 172 2.59 -12.00 -3.51
CA ILE A 172 2.97 -12.89 -4.63
C ILE A 172 2.39 -12.37 -5.94
N ALA A 173 1.10 -12.02 -5.95
CA ALA A 173 0.44 -11.47 -7.13
C ALA A 173 1.02 -10.12 -7.56
N GLY A 174 1.41 -9.26 -6.61
CA GLY A 174 2.06 -7.99 -6.88
C GLY A 174 3.45 -8.15 -7.50
N THR A 175 4.26 -9.03 -6.91
CA THR A 175 5.60 -9.36 -7.45
C THR A 175 5.50 -9.93 -8.86
N ALA A 176 4.61 -10.90 -9.08
CA ALA A 176 4.38 -11.48 -10.40
C ALA A 176 3.85 -10.45 -11.41
N GLY A 177 2.94 -9.57 -10.97
CA GLY A 177 2.35 -8.51 -11.79
C GLY A 177 3.39 -7.51 -12.28
N ALA A 178 4.32 -7.07 -11.43
CA ALA A 178 5.40 -6.16 -11.81
C ALA A 178 6.37 -6.79 -12.84
N PHE A 179 6.78 -8.05 -12.64
CA PHE A 179 7.63 -8.73 -13.63
C PHE A 179 6.88 -8.96 -14.95
N PHE A 180 5.61 -9.36 -14.90
CA PHE A 180 4.81 -9.56 -16.10
C PHE A 180 4.52 -8.24 -16.83
N SER A 181 4.33 -7.14 -16.11
CA SER A 181 4.20 -5.78 -16.64
C SER A 181 5.38 -5.43 -17.54
N THR A 182 6.61 -5.76 -17.12
CA THR A 182 7.82 -5.57 -17.95
C THR A 182 7.66 -6.21 -19.33
N PHE A 183 7.22 -7.47 -19.38
CA PHE A 183 7.01 -8.19 -20.64
C PHE A 183 5.91 -7.54 -21.49
N LEU A 184 4.79 -7.16 -20.89
CA LEU A 184 3.70 -6.48 -21.59
C LEU A 184 4.14 -5.14 -22.17
N ILE A 185 4.89 -4.34 -21.42
CA ILE A 185 5.39 -3.04 -21.87
C ILE A 185 6.36 -3.21 -23.05
N LEU A 186 7.25 -4.20 -23.00
CA LEU A 186 8.19 -4.47 -24.09
C LEU A 186 7.49 -4.95 -25.37
N LYS A 187 6.41 -5.73 -25.24
CA LYS A 187 5.68 -6.31 -26.39
C LYS A 187 4.58 -5.42 -26.95
N LEU A 188 3.78 -4.81 -26.09
CA LEU A 188 2.59 -4.04 -26.44
C LEU A 188 2.82 -2.52 -26.42
N GLY A 189 3.93 -2.07 -25.84
CA GLY A 189 4.22 -0.64 -25.64
C GLY A 189 3.47 -0.05 -24.45
N ASN A 190 3.90 1.13 -24.00
CA ASN A 190 3.40 1.78 -22.78
C ASN A 190 1.88 2.06 -22.80
N ALA A 191 1.33 2.33 -23.99
CA ALA A 191 -0.08 2.68 -24.18
C ALA A 191 -1.05 1.48 -24.09
N ILE A 192 -0.65 0.33 -24.66
CA ILE A 192 -1.51 -0.86 -24.79
C ILE A 192 -1.18 -1.90 -23.72
N ALA A 193 0.01 -1.85 -23.10
CA ALA A 193 0.38 -2.71 -21.98
C ALA A 193 -0.66 -2.81 -20.84
N PRO A 194 -1.36 -1.72 -20.43
CA PRO A 194 -2.37 -1.83 -19.38
C PRO A 194 -3.68 -2.48 -19.87
N ALA A 195 -3.79 -2.95 -21.12
CA ALA A 195 -5.01 -3.58 -21.66
C ALA A 195 -5.49 -4.79 -20.88
N MET A 196 -4.59 -5.48 -20.20
CA MET A 196 -4.94 -6.59 -19.32
C MET A 196 -5.65 -6.12 -18.02
N THR A 197 -5.35 -4.93 -17.52
CA THR A 197 -5.89 -4.41 -16.25
C THR A 197 -7.42 -4.35 -16.23
N PRO A 198 -8.11 -3.76 -17.24
CA PRO A 198 -9.57 -3.78 -17.29
C PRO A 198 -10.17 -5.17 -17.17
N PHE A 199 -9.60 -6.16 -17.88
CA PHE A 199 -10.10 -7.54 -17.83
C PHE A 199 -9.92 -8.15 -16.43
N LEU A 200 -8.74 -8.00 -15.83
CA LEU A 200 -8.48 -8.50 -14.48
C LEU A 200 -9.37 -7.82 -13.43
N PHE A 201 -9.63 -6.52 -13.57
CA PHE A 201 -10.47 -5.76 -12.64
C PHE A 201 -11.94 -6.12 -12.78
N ILE A 202 -12.41 -6.37 -14.00
CA ILE A 202 -13.77 -6.90 -14.23
C ILE A 202 -13.89 -8.32 -13.67
N LEU A 203 -12.90 -9.20 -13.89
CA LEU A 203 -12.90 -10.55 -13.32
C LEU A 203 -12.87 -10.52 -11.78
N SER A 204 -12.08 -9.62 -11.20
CA SER A 204 -12.05 -9.38 -9.74
C SER A 204 -13.41 -8.87 -9.23
N SER A 205 -14.04 -7.92 -9.94
CA SER A 205 -15.39 -7.42 -9.65
C SER A 205 -16.42 -8.54 -9.64
N VAL A 206 -16.39 -9.40 -10.67
CA VAL A 206 -17.28 -10.55 -10.81
C VAL A 206 -17.03 -11.56 -9.68
N ALA A 207 -15.78 -11.92 -9.42
CA ALA A 207 -15.43 -12.82 -8.33
C ALA A 207 -15.97 -12.31 -6.98
N TRP A 208 -15.72 -11.05 -6.64
CA TRP A 208 -16.17 -10.45 -5.39
C TRP A 208 -17.68 -10.30 -5.28
N SER A 209 -18.41 -10.24 -6.39
CA SER A 209 -19.89 -10.26 -6.38
C SER A 209 -20.46 -11.56 -5.81
N PHE A 210 -19.71 -12.67 -5.90
CA PHE A 210 -20.10 -13.99 -5.40
C PHE A 210 -19.72 -14.28 -3.94
N ILE A 211 -19.07 -13.33 -3.23
CA ILE A 211 -18.77 -13.50 -1.81
C ILE A 211 -20.09 -13.53 -1.02
N GLY A 212 -20.35 -14.61 -0.29
CA GLY A 212 -21.46 -14.65 0.67
C GLY A 212 -21.08 -13.93 1.95
N LEU A 213 -21.88 -12.95 2.39
CA LEU A 213 -21.70 -12.30 3.70
C LEU A 213 -22.48 -13.07 4.78
N LEU A 214 -22.01 -13.01 6.02
CA LEU A 214 -22.71 -13.63 7.16
C LEU A 214 -24.09 -12.97 7.39
N GLU A 215 -25.13 -13.79 7.64
CA GLU A 215 -26.53 -13.32 7.80
C GLU A 215 -26.72 -12.30 8.95
N ALA A 216 -25.96 -12.44 10.04
CA ALA A 216 -26.00 -11.53 11.19
C ALA A 216 -25.58 -10.08 10.85
N ASP A 217 -24.76 -9.89 9.81
CA ASP A 217 -24.35 -8.56 9.34
C ASP A 217 -25.43 -7.92 8.46
N HIS A 218 -26.21 -8.73 7.73
CA HIS A 218 -27.36 -8.25 6.95
C HIS A 218 -28.48 -7.65 7.83
N ASP A 219 -28.75 -8.27 8.99
CA ASP A 219 -29.81 -7.80 9.91
C ASP A 219 -29.41 -6.56 10.70
N ASN A 220 -28.15 -6.46 11.12
CA ASN A 220 -27.64 -5.25 11.78
C ASN A 220 -27.62 -4.03 10.84
N ARG A 221 -27.31 -4.23 9.56
CA ARG A 221 -27.34 -3.15 8.55
C ARG A 221 -28.75 -2.67 8.26
N ARG A 222 -29.72 -3.58 8.11
CA ARG A 222 -31.15 -3.20 7.93
C ARG A 222 -31.69 -2.36 9.09
N ARG A 223 -31.25 -2.64 10.32
CA ARG A 223 -31.61 -1.83 11.50
C ARG A 223 -30.96 -0.45 11.51
N LEU A 224 -29.78 -0.29 10.92
CA LEU A 224 -29.10 1.00 10.77
C LEU A 224 -29.69 1.85 9.64
N GLU A 225 -30.12 1.23 8.53
CA GLU A 225 -30.78 1.91 7.41
C GLU A 225 -32.11 2.55 7.79
N THR A 226 -32.86 1.97 8.73
CA THR A 226 -34.14 2.51 9.20
C THR A 226 -34.00 3.70 10.15
N LEU A 227 -32.80 4.02 10.62
CA LEU A 227 -32.54 5.05 11.64
C LEU A 227 -31.98 6.37 11.06
N GLU A 228 -31.53 6.44 9.80
CA GLU A 228 -30.86 7.62 9.24
C GLU A 228 -31.49 8.14 7.93
N GLU A 229 -32.32 9.20 8.01
CA GLU A 229 -32.89 9.94 6.86
C GLU A 229 -31.91 10.98 6.25
N HIS A 230 -30.60 10.82 6.41
CA HIS A 230 -29.65 11.84 5.93
C HIS A 230 -29.16 11.57 4.50
N SER A 231 -29.14 12.62 3.66
CA SER A 231 -28.59 12.57 2.31
C SER A 231 -27.11 12.14 2.33
N LEU A 232 -26.70 11.31 1.37
CA LEU A 232 -25.33 10.77 1.25
C LEU A 232 -24.26 11.86 1.20
N LEU A 233 -24.53 13.00 0.54
CA LEU A 233 -23.62 14.15 0.50
C LEU A 233 -23.36 14.75 1.89
N ARG A 234 -24.40 14.82 2.73
CA ARG A 234 -24.27 15.31 4.12
C ARG A 234 -23.46 14.33 4.96
N GLN A 235 -23.61 13.03 4.76
CA GLN A 235 -22.81 12.01 5.45
C GLN A 235 -21.33 12.06 5.03
N ILE A 236 -21.04 12.25 3.74
CA ILE A 236 -19.67 12.48 3.25
C ILE A 236 -19.10 13.76 3.89
N GLY A 237 -19.87 14.85 3.92
CA GLY A 237 -19.47 16.10 4.57
C GLY A 237 -19.13 15.92 6.05
N HIS A 238 -19.95 15.17 6.79
CA HIS A 238 -19.65 14.79 8.17
C HIS A 238 -18.40 13.91 8.26
N GLY A 239 -18.20 12.98 7.33
CA GLY A 239 -16.98 12.16 7.24
C GLY A 239 -15.71 13.00 7.09
N PHE A 240 -15.74 14.03 6.22
CA PHE A 240 -14.63 14.98 6.08
C PHE A 240 -14.39 15.80 7.35
N ALA A 241 -15.47 16.27 8.01
CA ALA A 241 -15.34 16.99 9.27
C ALA A 241 -14.73 16.12 10.37
N HIS A 242 -15.15 14.86 10.49
CA HIS A 242 -14.59 13.90 11.42
C HIS A 242 -13.15 13.54 11.08
N PHE A 243 -12.81 13.37 9.80
CA PHE A 243 -11.43 13.17 9.37
C PHE A 243 -10.53 14.34 9.77
N GLY A 244 -10.98 15.58 9.56
CA GLY A 244 -10.27 16.78 10.01
C GLY A 244 -10.06 16.81 11.53
N GLN A 245 -11.10 16.47 12.31
CA GLN A 245 -10.99 16.31 13.76
C GLN A 245 -9.98 15.23 14.15
N SER A 246 -9.96 14.09 13.45
CA SER A 246 -8.98 13.02 13.64
C SER A 246 -7.56 13.47 13.37
N VAL A 247 -7.33 14.25 12.30
CA VAL A 247 -6.00 14.80 12.01
C VAL A 247 -5.55 15.76 13.12
N VAL A 248 -6.42 16.67 13.57
CA VAL A 248 -6.10 17.62 14.66
C VAL A 248 -5.82 16.89 15.98
N LEU A 249 -6.62 15.88 16.31
CA LEU A 249 -6.37 15.05 17.49
C LEU A 249 -5.06 14.27 17.36
N GLY A 250 -4.76 13.73 16.17
CA GLY A 250 -3.53 13.02 15.87
C GLY A 250 -2.30 13.91 16.06
N VAL A 251 -2.34 15.15 15.53
CA VAL A 251 -1.32 16.18 15.78
C VAL A 251 -1.14 16.37 17.29
N LYS A 252 -2.24 16.58 18.02
CA LYS A 252 -2.17 16.79 19.48
C LYS A 252 -1.50 15.61 20.19
N ILE A 253 -1.87 14.37 19.88
CA ILE A 253 -1.29 13.17 20.51
C ILE A 253 0.21 13.07 20.19
N ILE A 254 0.59 13.24 18.93
CA ILE A 254 1.99 13.07 18.51
C ILE A 254 2.90 14.14 19.13
N PHE A 255 2.47 15.40 19.14
CA PHE A 255 3.27 16.49 19.67
C PHE A 255 3.20 16.64 21.20
N SER A 256 2.20 16.03 21.86
CA SER A 256 2.09 16.08 23.34
C SER A 256 3.02 15.11 24.06
N SER A 257 3.48 14.03 23.40
CA SER A 257 4.31 13.02 24.04
C SER A 257 5.58 12.72 23.24
N ARG A 258 6.72 12.74 23.93
CA ARG A 258 8.01 12.28 23.40
C ARG A 258 7.93 10.83 22.87
N LYS A 259 6.99 10.02 23.37
CA LYS A 259 6.75 8.64 22.91
C LYS A 259 6.32 8.54 21.44
N PHE A 260 5.74 9.61 20.89
CA PHE A 260 5.15 9.59 19.55
C PHE A 260 5.79 10.56 18.57
N ILE A 261 6.49 11.60 19.03
CA ILE A 261 7.08 12.64 18.15
C ILE A 261 8.01 12.07 17.06
N TRP A 262 8.72 10.98 17.37
CA TRP A 262 9.65 10.32 16.45
C TRP A 262 8.93 9.48 15.37
N LEU A 263 7.63 9.24 15.50
CA LEU A 263 6.84 8.54 14.46
C LEU A 263 6.73 9.37 13.19
N ILE A 264 6.77 10.70 13.26
CA ILE A 264 6.74 11.55 12.04
C ILE A 264 7.94 11.24 11.14
N PRO A 265 9.19 11.40 11.62
CA PRO A 265 10.33 11.00 10.82
C PRO A 265 10.42 9.49 10.63
N GLY A 266 9.99 8.66 11.59
CA GLY A 266 10.09 7.19 11.48
C GLY A 266 9.04 6.50 10.62
N TYR A 267 7.95 7.17 10.23
CA TYR A 267 6.86 6.59 9.43
C TYR A 267 6.65 7.30 8.11
N SER A 268 6.34 8.60 8.17
CA SER A 268 5.90 9.34 6.99
C SER A 268 7.04 9.62 6.01
N ILE A 269 8.27 9.84 6.51
CA ILE A 269 9.44 10.07 5.65
C ILE A 269 9.87 8.79 4.92
N PRO A 270 10.03 7.62 5.58
CA PRO A 270 10.32 6.36 4.90
C PRO A 270 9.29 6.01 3.84
N LEU A 271 8.00 6.13 4.19
CA LEU A 271 6.91 5.88 3.26
C LEU A 271 7.00 6.79 2.03
N PHE A 272 7.31 8.07 2.23
CA PHE A 272 7.58 9.00 1.14
C PHE A 272 8.77 8.57 0.29
N THR A 273 9.93 8.33 0.89
CA THR A 273 11.15 8.02 0.15
C THR A 273 11.06 6.70 -0.60
N HIS A 274 10.48 5.66 0.01
CA HIS A 274 10.29 4.36 -0.63
C HIS A 274 9.38 4.48 -1.85
N ARG A 275 8.22 5.13 -1.69
CA ARG A 275 7.30 5.37 -2.82
C ARG A 275 7.94 6.25 -3.89
N TYR A 276 8.72 7.25 -3.52
CA TYR A 276 9.43 8.10 -4.47
C TYR A 276 10.51 7.31 -5.24
N LEU A 277 11.19 6.36 -4.60
CA LEU A 277 12.15 5.46 -5.24
C LEU A 277 11.47 4.66 -6.37
N GLU A 278 10.37 4.00 -6.06
CA GLU A 278 9.63 3.12 -6.97
C GLU A 278 8.94 3.88 -8.11
N SER A 279 8.26 4.98 -7.77
CA SER A 279 7.36 5.68 -8.71
C SER A 279 8.04 6.77 -9.52
N GLN A 280 9.20 7.28 -9.07
CA GLN A 280 9.88 8.41 -9.72
C GLN A 280 11.30 8.06 -10.13
N LEU A 281 12.14 7.65 -9.18
CA LEU A 281 13.57 7.50 -9.41
C LEU A 281 13.89 6.28 -10.29
N SER A 282 13.24 5.14 -10.04
CA SER A 282 13.39 3.92 -10.85
C SER A 282 12.95 4.13 -12.32
N PRO A 283 11.78 4.73 -12.62
CA PRO A 283 11.41 5.10 -13.99
C PRO A 283 12.38 6.07 -14.65
N ALA A 284 12.86 7.08 -13.90
CA ALA A 284 13.83 8.04 -14.41
C ALA A 284 15.16 7.37 -14.78
N PHE A 285 15.65 6.46 -13.95
CA PHE A 285 16.86 5.69 -14.20
C PHE A 285 16.69 4.74 -15.40
N ALA A 286 15.62 3.95 -15.43
CA ALA A 286 15.35 3.00 -16.50
C ALA A 286 15.25 3.69 -17.87
N LYS A 287 14.55 4.83 -17.92
CA LYS A 287 14.33 5.56 -19.17
C LYS A 287 15.60 6.24 -19.69
N ASN A 288 16.41 6.83 -18.81
CA ASN A 288 17.52 7.69 -19.23
C ASN A 288 18.90 7.02 -19.15
N VAL A 289 19.09 6.02 -18.30
CA VAL A 289 20.36 5.28 -18.18
C VAL A 289 20.28 3.94 -18.90
N LEU A 290 19.23 3.15 -18.63
CA LEU A 290 19.06 1.84 -19.28
C LEU A 290 18.49 1.92 -20.69
N MET A 291 18.04 3.11 -21.12
CA MET A 291 17.42 3.39 -22.41
C MET A 291 16.12 2.60 -22.67
N GLU A 292 15.55 1.98 -21.62
CA GLU A 292 14.34 1.17 -21.72
C GLU A 292 13.52 1.31 -20.42
N GLY A 293 12.45 2.09 -20.50
CA GLY A 293 11.58 2.39 -19.36
C GLY A 293 10.92 1.15 -18.75
N ALA A 294 10.68 0.09 -19.54
CA ALA A 294 10.07 -1.15 -19.04
C ALA A 294 10.88 -1.77 -17.89
N TYR A 295 12.19 -1.60 -17.88
CA TYR A 295 13.07 -2.16 -16.85
C TYR A 295 12.84 -1.53 -15.46
N ALA A 296 12.12 -0.41 -15.37
CA ALA A 296 11.64 0.11 -14.10
C ALA A 296 10.76 -0.90 -13.36
N GLN A 297 9.97 -1.69 -14.09
CA GLN A 297 9.10 -2.70 -13.49
C GLN A 297 9.85 -3.95 -13.01
N ILE A 298 11.03 -4.24 -13.56
CA ILE A 298 11.94 -5.25 -12.98
C ILE A 298 12.43 -4.78 -11.61
N MET A 299 12.84 -3.51 -11.50
CA MET A 299 13.27 -2.93 -10.23
C MET A 299 12.13 -2.90 -9.19
N VAL A 300 10.92 -2.48 -9.60
CA VAL A 300 9.72 -2.53 -8.73
C VAL A 300 9.35 -3.97 -8.35
N GLY A 301 9.51 -4.94 -9.25
CA GLY A 301 9.30 -6.36 -8.92
C GLY A 301 10.27 -6.87 -7.85
N GLY A 302 11.54 -6.45 -7.91
CA GLY A 302 12.52 -6.70 -6.84
C GLY A 302 12.13 -6.02 -5.52
N SER A 303 11.59 -4.81 -5.60
CA SER A 303 11.05 -4.06 -4.45
C SER A 303 9.91 -4.82 -3.76
N ASN A 304 8.86 -5.16 -4.50
CA ASN A 304 7.70 -5.93 -4.01
C ASN A 304 8.11 -7.28 -3.40
N PHE A 305 9.10 -7.95 -4.01
CA PHE A 305 9.64 -9.19 -3.44
C PHE A 305 10.37 -8.96 -2.10
N GLY A 306 11.10 -7.85 -1.98
CA GLY A 306 11.69 -7.43 -0.71
C GLY A 306 10.63 -7.14 0.35
N GLU A 307 9.52 -6.48 -0.01
CA GLU A 307 8.39 -6.24 0.91
C GLU A 307 7.80 -7.54 1.45
N LEU A 308 7.55 -8.51 0.56
CA LEU A 308 7.10 -9.86 0.92
C LEU A 308 8.05 -10.53 1.93
N LEU A 309 9.36 -10.49 1.65
CA LEU A 309 10.37 -11.07 2.55
C LEU A 309 10.43 -10.36 3.90
N GLY A 310 10.32 -9.03 3.93
CA GLY A 310 10.31 -8.23 5.15
C GLY A 310 9.11 -8.55 6.04
N ALA A 311 7.92 -8.61 5.46
CA ALA A 311 6.68 -8.96 6.16
C ALA A 311 6.73 -10.39 6.72
N LEU A 312 7.20 -11.37 5.92
CA LEU A 312 7.40 -12.75 6.37
C LEU A 312 8.42 -12.84 7.51
N PHE A 313 9.50 -12.07 7.43
CA PHE A 313 10.52 -12.08 8.47
C PHE A 313 9.96 -11.55 9.79
N VAL A 314 9.24 -10.43 9.78
CA VAL A 314 8.59 -9.92 11.00
C VAL A 314 7.60 -10.94 11.57
N LEU A 315 6.83 -11.62 10.72
CA LEU A 315 5.90 -12.66 11.15
C LEU A 315 6.60 -13.81 11.90
N PHE A 316 7.73 -14.30 11.38
CA PHE A 316 8.47 -15.41 12.01
C PHE A 316 9.30 -14.98 13.23
N PHE A 317 9.78 -13.74 13.25
CA PHE A 317 10.69 -13.23 14.29
C PHE A 317 10.04 -12.23 15.25
N ALA A 318 8.71 -12.09 15.24
CA ALA A 318 7.95 -11.18 16.10
C ALA A 318 8.27 -11.35 17.60
N LYS A 319 8.59 -12.57 18.04
CA LYS A 319 8.96 -12.87 19.44
C LYS A 319 10.37 -12.41 19.82
N VAL A 320 11.26 -12.28 18.84
CA VAL A 320 12.67 -11.95 19.05
C VAL A 320 12.88 -10.44 19.02
N VAL A 321 12.21 -9.75 18.11
CA VAL A 321 12.33 -8.30 17.94
C VAL A 321 11.13 -7.59 18.55
N LYS A 322 11.30 -7.07 19.77
CA LYS A 322 10.21 -6.52 20.58
C LYS A 322 9.83 -5.09 20.20
N THR A 323 10.69 -4.36 19.49
CA THR A 323 10.44 -2.96 19.10
C THR A 323 10.63 -2.75 17.59
N PRO A 324 10.01 -1.72 17.00
CA PRO A 324 10.19 -1.39 15.59
C PRO A 324 11.56 -0.77 15.26
N ILE A 325 12.34 -0.39 16.27
CA ILE A 325 13.59 0.38 16.13
C ILE A 325 14.67 -0.33 15.30
N PRO A 326 14.95 -1.64 15.46
CA PRO A 326 15.94 -2.33 14.63
C PRO A 326 15.59 -2.27 13.15
N TRP A 327 14.31 -2.41 12.82
CA TRP A 327 13.83 -2.39 11.45
C TRP A 327 13.97 -1.00 10.83
N LEU A 328 13.63 0.06 11.57
CA LEU A 328 13.81 1.43 11.10
C LEU A 328 15.28 1.82 10.90
N ARG A 329 16.19 1.26 11.70
CA ARG A 329 17.63 1.44 11.48
C ARG A 329 18.10 0.69 10.24
N LEU A 330 17.61 -0.54 10.05
CA LEU A 330 17.92 -1.32 8.87
C LEU A 330 17.39 -0.65 7.60
N ASP A 331 16.17 -0.12 7.65
CA ASP A 331 15.57 0.71 6.60
C ASP A 331 16.43 1.93 6.30
N ALA A 332 16.78 2.72 7.31
CA ALA A 332 17.64 3.89 7.14
C ALA A 332 18.98 3.57 6.47
N LEU A 333 19.62 2.45 6.84
CA LEU A 333 20.85 1.98 6.19
C LEU A 333 20.60 1.44 4.78
N GLY A 334 19.47 0.76 4.57
CA GLY A 334 19.02 0.28 3.27
C GLY A 334 18.86 1.42 2.26
N LEU A 335 18.35 2.58 2.68
CA LEU A 335 18.24 3.77 1.82
C LEU A 335 19.59 4.24 1.24
N LEU A 336 20.74 3.93 1.87
CA LEU A 336 22.05 4.29 1.33
C LEU A 336 22.43 3.45 0.10
N ILE A 337 21.79 2.31 -0.13
CA ILE A 337 22.00 1.48 -1.32
C ILE A 337 21.64 2.25 -2.60
N VAL A 338 20.79 3.28 -2.51
CA VAL A 338 20.41 4.14 -3.64
C VAL A 338 21.62 4.88 -4.26
N TRP A 339 22.74 4.98 -3.55
CA TRP A 339 24.02 5.47 -4.08
C TRP A 339 24.56 4.69 -5.28
N VAL A 340 24.07 3.47 -5.54
CA VAL A 340 24.44 2.73 -6.76
C VAL A 340 24.02 3.49 -8.03
N LEU A 341 22.88 4.20 -8.02
CA LEU A 341 22.32 4.84 -9.20
C LEU A 341 23.23 5.92 -9.84
N PRO A 342 23.78 6.91 -9.10
CA PRO A 342 24.62 7.94 -9.71
C PRO A 342 25.95 7.43 -10.29
N TYR A 343 26.41 6.25 -9.90
CA TYR A 343 27.68 5.67 -10.35
C TYR A 343 27.51 4.52 -11.35
N ALA A 344 26.27 4.24 -11.75
CA ALA A 344 25.95 3.14 -12.64
C ALA A 344 26.01 3.58 -14.12
N TYR A 345 27.03 3.11 -14.84
CA TYR A 345 27.18 3.32 -16.29
C TYR A 345 27.12 1.98 -17.06
N PRO A 346 25.98 1.26 -17.04
CA PRO A 346 25.88 0.00 -17.76
C PRO A 346 25.95 0.22 -19.28
N ALA A 347 26.70 -0.63 -19.98
CA ALA A 347 26.62 -0.69 -21.43
C ALA A 347 25.20 -1.09 -21.87
N LYS A 348 24.72 -0.55 -23.00
CA LYS A 348 23.34 -0.78 -23.49
C LYS A 348 23.04 -2.28 -23.67
N GLU A 349 24.02 -3.06 -24.09
CA GLU A 349 23.91 -4.51 -24.28
C GLU A 349 23.64 -5.25 -22.95
N ASN A 350 24.10 -4.70 -21.84
CA ASN A 350 23.98 -5.27 -20.49
C ASN A 350 22.83 -4.65 -19.68
N ALA A 351 22.01 -3.77 -20.28
CA ALA A 351 20.98 -3.02 -19.57
C ALA A 351 19.96 -3.94 -18.86
N LEU A 352 19.55 -5.04 -19.49
CA LEU A 352 18.64 -6.01 -18.90
C LEU A 352 19.26 -6.75 -17.70
N THR A 353 20.50 -7.22 -17.85
CA THR A 353 21.24 -7.88 -16.75
C THR A 353 21.44 -6.94 -15.58
N PHE A 354 21.74 -5.67 -15.87
CA PHE A 354 21.87 -4.64 -14.85
C PHE A 354 20.54 -4.34 -14.15
N ALA A 355 19.42 -4.34 -14.87
CA ALA A 355 18.09 -4.17 -14.26
C ALA A 355 17.76 -5.29 -13.27
N TRP A 356 18.08 -6.55 -13.59
CA TRP A 356 17.94 -7.67 -12.64
C TRP A 356 18.89 -7.57 -11.45
N THR A 357 20.10 -7.07 -11.68
CA THR A 357 21.06 -6.80 -10.60
C THR A 357 20.51 -5.72 -9.66
N LEU A 358 19.97 -4.63 -10.20
CA LEU A 358 19.31 -3.58 -9.41
C LEU A 358 18.08 -4.10 -8.67
N ALA A 359 17.28 -4.98 -9.28
CA ALA A 359 16.15 -5.61 -8.60
C ALA A 359 16.59 -6.43 -7.38
N ALA A 360 17.69 -7.18 -7.49
CA ALA A 360 18.27 -7.89 -6.35
C ALA A 360 18.78 -6.93 -5.26
N ILE A 361 19.33 -5.79 -5.67
CA ILE A 361 19.81 -4.72 -4.77
C ILE A 361 18.65 -3.97 -4.08
N TRP A 362 17.47 -3.89 -4.69
CA TRP A 362 16.25 -3.33 -4.09
C TRP A 362 15.56 -4.22 -3.07
N ILE A 363 15.87 -5.51 -3.03
CA ILE A 363 15.31 -6.44 -2.03
C ILE A 363 15.63 -5.96 -0.60
N PRO A 364 16.92 -5.71 -0.22
CA PRO A 364 17.24 -5.21 1.13
C PRO A 364 16.59 -3.87 1.50
N VAL A 365 16.45 -2.95 0.55
CA VAL A 365 15.83 -1.63 0.78
C VAL A 365 14.38 -1.82 1.22
N SER A 366 13.64 -2.58 0.42
CA SER A 366 12.20 -2.78 0.59
C SER A 366 11.88 -3.74 1.73
N PHE A 367 12.79 -4.68 2.01
CA PHE A 367 12.75 -5.53 3.20
C PHE A 367 12.78 -4.70 4.47
N GLY A 368 13.71 -3.75 4.58
CA GLY A 368 13.84 -2.87 5.75
C GLY A 368 12.60 -2.03 5.96
N TRP A 369 12.12 -1.42 4.87
CA TRP A 369 10.89 -0.65 4.87
C TRP A 369 9.69 -1.48 5.34
N ALA A 370 9.36 -2.60 4.68
CA ALA A 370 8.18 -3.39 5.00
C ALA A 370 8.23 -3.96 6.43
N ALA A 371 9.41 -4.40 6.88
CA ALA A 371 9.59 -4.84 8.27
C ALA A 371 9.34 -3.70 9.27
N GLY A 372 9.79 -2.48 8.91
CA GLY A 372 9.54 -1.25 9.64
C GLY A 372 8.05 -0.90 9.73
N ASP A 373 7.34 -0.88 8.61
CA ASP A 373 5.91 -0.53 8.52
C ASP A 373 5.05 -1.46 9.39
N VAL A 374 5.21 -2.78 9.22
CA VAL A 374 4.45 -3.79 9.97
C VAL A 374 4.72 -3.68 11.47
N SER A 375 5.99 -3.54 11.86
CA SER A 375 6.37 -3.43 13.27
C SER A 375 5.93 -2.09 13.89
N LEU A 376 5.98 -1.00 13.13
CA LEU A 376 5.56 0.31 13.63
C LEU A 376 4.04 0.39 13.76
N ALA A 377 3.29 -0.18 12.82
CA ALA A 377 1.83 -0.29 12.93
C ALA A 377 1.44 -1.06 14.20
N ALA A 378 2.08 -2.20 14.48
CA ALA A 378 1.85 -2.97 15.71
C ALA A 378 2.21 -2.17 16.99
N TYR A 379 3.32 -1.44 16.96
CA TYR A 379 3.71 -0.55 18.06
C TYR A 379 2.70 0.57 18.30
N ILE A 380 2.21 1.23 17.24
CA ILE A 380 1.20 2.31 17.34
C ILE A 380 -0.11 1.75 17.91
N GLN A 381 -0.55 0.58 17.44
CA GLN A 381 -1.75 -0.10 17.92
C GLN A 381 -1.66 -0.42 19.42
N SER A 382 -0.58 -1.07 19.86
CA SER A 382 -0.37 -1.44 21.28
C SER A 382 -0.16 -0.23 22.19
N ALA A 383 0.47 0.85 21.70
CA ALA A 383 0.69 2.05 22.49
C ALA A 383 -0.58 2.91 22.67
N LEU A 384 -1.53 2.84 21.73
CA LEU A 384 -2.74 3.69 21.72
C LEU A 384 -3.99 2.97 22.23
N SER A 385 -4.04 1.64 22.26
CA SER A 385 -5.15 0.88 22.87
C SER A 385 -5.42 1.31 24.31
N LYS A 386 -4.37 1.67 25.06
CA LYS A 386 -4.44 2.16 26.44
C LYS A 386 -5.07 3.56 26.60
N MET A 387 -5.19 4.31 25.51
CA MET A 387 -5.81 5.65 25.49
C MET A 387 -7.23 5.62 24.95
N GLU A 388 -7.75 4.46 24.54
CA GLU A 388 -9.10 4.36 24.00
C GLU A 388 -10.15 4.53 25.10
N ASN A 389 -10.89 5.64 25.03
CA ASN A 389 -12.11 5.82 25.81
C ASN A 389 -13.34 5.47 24.95
N PRO A 390 -14.28 4.65 25.43
CA PRO A 390 -15.48 4.26 24.67
C PRO A 390 -16.39 5.42 24.25
N ASN A 391 -16.26 6.58 24.90
CA ASN A 391 -17.12 7.75 24.68
C ASN A 391 -16.55 8.77 23.69
N ASP A 392 -15.35 8.55 23.16
CA ASP A 392 -14.74 9.48 22.20
C ASP A 392 -15.28 9.24 20.79
N LYS A 393 -15.68 10.33 20.11
CA LYS A 393 -16.18 10.28 18.73
C LYS A 393 -15.11 9.87 17.71
N VAL A 394 -13.84 9.87 18.11
CA VAL A 394 -12.68 9.57 17.27
C VAL A 394 -11.71 8.71 18.08
N SER A 395 -11.30 7.56 17.53
CA SER A 395 -10.30 6.71 18.20
C SER A 395 -8.90 7.34 18.14
N PRO A 396 -8.12 7.32 19.24
CA PRO A 396 -6.72 7.76 19.25
C PRO A 396 -5.85 7.07 18.19
N LEU A 397 -6.04 5.76 17.98
CA LEU A 397 -5.36 5.00 16.92
C LEU A 397 -5.68 5.55 15.52
N GLY A 398 -6.96 5.73 15.22
CA GLY A 398 -7.41 6.28 13.93
C GLY A 398 -6.89 7.71 13.72
N ALA A 399 -6.85 8.52 14.77
CA ALA A 399 -6.35 9.89 14.75
C ALA A 399 -4.85 9.96 14.41
N VAL A 400 -4.01 9.16 15.09
CA VAL A 400 -2.56 9.12 14.84
C VAL A 400 -2.27 8.64 13.42
N MET A 401 -2.90 7.56 12.96
CA MET A 401 -2.70 7.05 11.60
C MET A 401 -3.19 8.06 10.55
N ALA A 402 -4.35 8.70 10.76
CA ALA A 402 -4.87 9.71 9.85
C ALA A 402 -3.91 10.90 9.68
N PHE A 403 -3.31 11.38 10.79
CA PHE A 403 -2.31 12.44 10.72
C PHE A 403 -1.02 11.99 10.01
N LEU A 404 -0.47 10.82 10.36
CA LEU A 404 0.77 10.31 9.75
C LEU A 404 0.64 10.11 8.23
N TYR A 405 -0.48 9.54 7.77
CA TYR A 405 -0.77 9.40 6.33
C TYR A 405 -1.02 10.74 5.65
N SER A 406 -1.77 11.65 6.28
CA SER A 406 -1.99 13.00 5.73
C SER A 406 -0.69 13.76 5.58
N PHE A 407 0.21 13.65 6.56
CA PHE A 407 1.53 14.27 6.52
C PHE A 407 2.38 13.69 5.38
N TYR A 408 2.38 12.37 5.20
CA TYR A 408 3.02 11.71 4.05
C TYR A 408 2.49 12.23 2.71
N ILE A 409 1.17 12.36 2.54
CA ILE A 409 0.57 12.85 1.28
C ILE A 409 0.96 14.30 1.02
N ILE A 410 0.97 15.14 2.06
CA ILE A 410 1.41 16.53 1.94
C ILE A 410 2.90 16.57 1.57
N LEU A 411 3.74 15.74 2.21
CA LEU A 411 5.16 15.61 1.84
C LEU A 411 5.30 15.22 0.37
N TYR A 412 4.56 14.22 -0.09
CA TYR A 412 4.62 13.78 -1.49
C TYR A 412 4.15 14.88 -2.46
N ALA A 413 3.05 15.57 -2.14
CA ALA A 413 2.50 16.65 -2.96
C ALA A 413 3.41 17.88 -3.05
N VAL A 414 4.22 18.15 -2.02
CA VAL A 414 5.14 19.30 -1.98
C VAL A 414 6.54 18.91 -2.46
N LEU A 415 7.17 17.93 -1.81
CA LEU A 415 8.54 17.53 -2.11
C LEU A 415 8.64 16.77 -3.44
N GLY A 416 7.62 15.99 -3.81
CA GLY A 416 7.61 15.25 -5.08
C GLY A 416 7.86 16.16 -6.28
N PRO A 417 7.03 17.20 -6.53
CA PRO A 417 7.22 18.14 -7.64
C PRO A 417 8.52 18.93 -7.53
N VAL A 418 8.92 19.35 -6.32
CA VAL A 418 10.19 20.07 -6.12
C VAL A 418 11.37 19.21 -6.55
N LEU A 419 11.45 17.96 -6.09
CA LEU A 419 12.51 17.03 -6.46
C LEU A 419 12.44 16.65 -7.94
N GLY A 420 11.24 16.46 -8.49
CA GLY A 420 11.03 16.27 -9.93
C GLY A 420 11.59 17.43 -10.74
N GLY A 421 11.34 18.67 -10.30
CA GLY A 421 11.90 19.88 -10.90
C GLY A 421 13.44 19.94 -10.81
N VAL A 422 14.04 19.44 -9.73
CA VAL A 422 15.50 19.28 -9.65
C VAL A 422 16.00 18.30 -10.71
N VAL A 423 15.32 17.16 -10.90
CA VAL A 423 15.68 16.20 -11.94
C VAL A 423 15.55 16.82 -13.33
N ASP A 424 14.43 17.47 -13.61
CA ASP A 424 14.17 18.14 -14.88
C ASP A 424 15.23 19.24 -15.17
N TYR A 425 15.59 20.06 -14.17
CA TYR A 425 16.61 21.11 -14.28
C TYR A 425 17.98 20.55 -14.68
N TYR A 426 18.46 19.54 -13.96
CA TYR A 426 19.78 18.96 -14.23
C TYR A 426 19.81 18.19 -15.54
N PHE A 427 18.73 17.49 -15.87
CA PHE A 427 18.61 16.78 -17.14
C PHE A 427 18.67 17.75 -18.33
N ASN A 428 17.93 18.84 -18.28
CA ASN A 428 17.88 19.80 -19.40
C ASN A 428 19.17 20.63 -19.53
N ASN A 429 19.85 20.95 -18.42
CA ASN A 429 21.03 21.81 -18.44
C ASN A 429 22.36 21.05 -18.66
N ASN A 430 22.41 19.73 -18.43
CA ASN A 430 23.65 18.94 -18.56
C ASN A 430 23.61 17.98 -19.77
N ASN A 431 23.32 18.49 -20.96
CA ASN A 431 23.33 17.68 -22.19
C ASN A 431 22.48 16.40 -22.12
N LYS A 432 21.36 16.40 -21.37
CA LYS A 432 20.50 15.22 -21.13
C LYS A 432 21.14 14.11 -20.31
N ASP A 433 22.19 14.41 -19.55
CA ASP A 433 22.75 13.51 -18.56
C ASP A 433 21.97 13.59 -17.24
N ILE A 434 21.48 12.43 -16.77
CA ILE A 434 20.69 12.32 -15.54
C ILE A 434 21.55 12.06 -14.30
N HIS A 435 22.81 11.62 -14.43
CA HIS A 435 23.63 11.25 -13.27
C HIS A 435 23.81 12.36 -12.23
N PRO A 436 23.97 13.65 -12.60
CA PRO A 436 24.00 14.74 -11.62
C PRO A 436 22.71 14.88 -10.83
N ALA A 437 21.55 14.61 -11.45
CA ALA A 437 20.27 14.57 -10.76
C ALA A 437 20.18 13.36 -9.82
N LEU A 438 20.62 12.17 -10.27
CA LEU A 438 20.68 10.96 -9.45
C LEU A 438 21.61 11.14 -8.25
N LEU A 439 22.70 11.88 -8.38
CA LEU A 439 23.61 12.17 -7.27
C LEU A 439 22.93 13.02 -6.21
N ARG A 440 22.21 14.07 -6.60
CA ARG A 440 21.53 14.97 -5.65
C ARG A 440 20.30 14.34 -5.02
N VAL A 441 19.46 13.71 -5.84
CA VAL A 441 18.19 13.13 -5.38
C VAL A 441 18.40 11.72 -4.85
N GLY A 442 19.08 10.83 -5.57
CA GLY A 442 19.33 9.45 -5.13
C GLY A 442 20.44 9.31 -4.08
N GLY A 443 21.51 10.11 -4.17
CA GLY A 443 22.60 10.09 -3.21
C GLY A 443 22.37 11.00 -2.00
N ILE A 444 22.46 12.32 -2.22
CA ILE A 444 22.49 13.32 -1.13
C ILE A 444 21.19 13.32 -0.32
N MET A 445 20.02 13.40 -0.97
CA MET A 445 18.74 13.42 -0.25
C MET A 445 18.53 12.14 0.57
N TYR A 446 18.77 10.95 0.01
CA TYR A 446 18.64 9.70 0.77
C TYR A 446 19.66 9.59 1.90
N SER A 447 20.88 10.12 1.75
CA SER A 447 21.83 10.25 2.88
C SER A 447 21.29 11.16 3.99
N VAL A 448 20.68 12.30 3.64
CA VAL A 448 20.06 13.19 4.62
C VAL A 448 18.90 12.49 5.33
N VAL A 449 18.05 11.77 4.59
CA VAL A 449 16.96 10.99 5.15
C VAL A 449 17.48 9.89 6.07
N CYS A 450 18.52 9.14 5.66
CA CYS A 450 19.19 8.14 6.49
C CYS A 450 19.60 8.73 7.85
N VAL A 451 20.25 9.89 7.86
CA VAL A 451 20.65 10.58 9.10
C VAL A 451 19.43 10.97 9.93
N ILE A 452 18.40 11.56 9.32
CA ILE A 452 17.16 11.94 10.02
C ILE A 452 16.49 10.72 10.67
N LEU A 453 16.39 9.60 9.95
CA LEU A 453 15.80 8.36 10.45
C LEU A 453 16.61 7.77 11.60
N LEU A 454 17.93 7.66 11.44
CA LEU A 454 18.80 7.16 12.49
C LEU A 454 18.68 8.02 13.76
N LEU A 455 18.74 9.34 13.63
CA LEU A 455 18.56 10.26 14.75
C LEU A 455 17.18 10.12 15.40
N ALA A 456 16.12 9.95 14.61
CA ALA A 456 14.78 9.71 15.12
C ALA A 456 14.69 8.44 15.96
N THR A 457 15.43 7.37 15.61
CA THR A 457 15.45 6.13 16.40
C THR A 457 16.05 6.28 17.80
N PHE A 458 16.81 7.36 18.07
CA PHE A 458 17.39 7.64 19.39
C PHE A 458 16.50 8.51 20.31
N ILE A 459 15.36 8.99 19.80
CA ILE A 459 14.42 9.82 20.57
C ILE A 459 13.65 9.03 21.65
N PRO A 460 13.14 7.80 21.39
CA PRO A 460 12.44 7.00 22.40
C PRO A 460 13.31 6.71 23.62
N LYS A 461 12.70 6.60 24.81
CA LYS A 461 13.46 6.29 26.04
C LYS A 461 14.11 4.91 25.94
N GLY A 462 15.42 4.84 26.22
CA GLY A 462 16.23 3.62 26.21
C GLY A 462 16.42 2.96 24.85
N SER A 463 16.25 3.70 23.76
CA SER A 463 16.45 3.17 22.41
C SER A 463 17.91 3.04 21.98
N PHE A 464 18.89 3.32 22.85
CA PHE A 464 20.32 3.22 22.49
C PHE A 464 20.79 1.80 22.20
N ALA A 465 20.11 0.78 22.72
CA ALA A 465 20.39 -0.61 22.38
C ALA A 465 19.97 -0.93 20.94
N LEU A 466 20.60 -1.93 20.31
CA LEU A 466 20.28 -2.33 18.94
C LEU A 466 18.83 -2.84 18.82
N ASN A 467 18.41 -3.67 19.78
CA ASN A 467 17.03 -4.13 19.99
C ASN A 467 16.61 -3.74 21.42
N PRO A 468 16.11 -2.52 21.63
CA PRO A 468 15.73 -2.05 22.96
C PRO A 468 14.49 -2.78 23.46
N ASN A 469 14.42 -3.00 24.77
CA ASN A 469 13.19 -3.46 25.43
C ASN A 469 12.18 -2.31 25.50
N LEU A 470 10.88 -2.61 25.51
CA LEU A 470 9.83 -1.62 25.78
C LEU A 470 9.97 -1.15 27.24
N ILE A 471 10.22 0.14 27.46
CA ILE A 471 10.46 0.73 28.80
C ILE A 471 9.18 1.36 29.41
N ASP A 472 8.04 1.27 28.73
CA ASP A 472 6.72 1.49 29.37
C ASP A 472 6.09 0.12 29.65
N ASP A 473 5.18 0.04 30.63
CA ASP A 473 4.37 -1.13 31.07
C ASP A 473 3.50 -1.79 29.96
N THR A 474 3.92 -1.74 28.71
CA THR A 474 3.44 -2.55 27.59
C THR A 474 4.23 -3.86 27.55
N GLN A 475 3.93 -4.77 28.49
CA GLN A 475 4.27 -6.18 28.30
C GLN A 475 3.30 -6.73 27.24
N ILE A 476 3.76 -6.83 26.00
CA ILE A 476 3.05 -7.53 24.91
C ILE A 476 2.82 -9.02 25.28
N GLU A 477 3.61 -9.53 26.23
CA GLU A 477 3.51 -10.89 26.78
C GLU A 477 2.18 -11.12 27.53
N ASP A 478 1.63 -10.12 28.22
CA ASP A 478 0.39 -10.29 28.99
C ASP A 478 -0.83 -10.46 28.08
N GLU A 479 -0.96 -9.70 26.98
CA GLU A 479 -2.13 -9.77 26.10
C GLU A 479 -2.17 -11.08 25.27
N GLU A 480 -1.02 -11.61 24.82
CA GLU A 480 -0.98 -12.89 24.09
C GLU A 480 -1.18 -14.10 25.02
N GLU A 481 -0.69 -14.01 26.27
CA GLU A 481 -0.86 -15.06 27.26
C GLU A 481 -2.26 -15.03 27.87
N GLU A 482 -2.84 -13.85 28.10
CA GLU A 482 -4.22 -13.64 28.52
C GLU A 482 -5.21 -14.08 27.43
N TYR A 483 -4.93 -13.78 26.16
CA TYR A 483 -5.72 -14.28 25.03
C TYR A 483 -5.63 -15.81 24.90
N ARG A 484 -4.45 -16.42 25.10
CA ARG A 484 -4.30 -17.88 25.13
C ARG A 484 -4.99 -18.53 26.34
N LYS A 485 -4.95 -17.89 27.51
CA LYS A 485 -5.68 -18.33 28.71
C LYS A 485 -7.19 -18.26 28.49
N GLN A 486 -7.69 -17.18 27.88
CA GLN A 486 -9.11 -17.06 27.50
C GLN A 486 -9.53 -18.13 26.47
N GLN A 487 -8.68 -18.48 25.51
CA GLN A 487 -8.95 -19.58 24.57
C GLN A 487 -8.95 -20.95 25.22
N ALA A 488 -8.01 -21.22 26.14
CA ALA A 488 -7.98 -22.47 26.89
C ALA A 488 -9.25 -22.63 27.73
N LEU A 489 -9.67 -21.56 28.42
CA LEU A 489 -10.89 -21.51 29.21
C LEU A 489 -12.15 -21.73 28.35
N GLN A 490 -12.28 -21.07 27.20
CA GLN A 490 -13.40 -21.30 26.27
C GLN A 490 -13.40 -22.71 25.69
N HIS A 491 -12.22 -23.28 25.40
CA HIS A 491 -12.13 -24.65 24.90
C HIS A 491 -12.57 -25.68 25.95
N ASP A 492 -12.19 -25.46 27.21
CA ASP A 492 -12.57 -26.32 28.33
C ASP A 492 -14.07 -26.20 28.66
N GLU A 493 -14.66 -25.00 28.64
CA GLU A 493 -16.11 -24.80 28.78
C GLU A 493 -16.91 -25.52 27.68
N ILE A 494 -16.48 -25.40 26.42
CA ILE A 494 -17.14 -26.09 25.30
C ILE A 494 -17.05 -27.61 25.45
N LYS A 495 -15.95 -28.12 26.02
CA LYS A 495 -15.74 -29.54 26.26
C LYS A 495 -16.64 -30.05 27.40
N GLU A 496 -16.76 -29.30 28.49
CA GLU A 496 -17.69 -29.63 29.59
C GLU A 496 -19.15 -29.63 29.13
N ILE A 497 -19.58 -28.63 28.35
CA ILE A 497 -20.94 -28.56 27.81
C ILE A 497 -21.25 -29.77 26.92
N LYS A 498 -20.28 -30.22 26.09
CA LYS A 498 -20.45 -31.41 25.24
C LYS A 498 -20.52 -32.71 26.04
N THR A 499 -19.76 -32.81 27.13
CA THR A 499 -19.81 -33.97 28.04
C THR A 499 -21.15 -34.04 28.76
N GLN A 500 -21.65 -32.92 29.30
CA GLN A 500 -22.97 -32.86 29.95
C GLN A 500 -24.12 -33.16 28.99
N GLN A 501 -24.04 -32.71 27.73
CA GLN A 501 -25.03 -33.04 26.70
C GLN A 501 -25.00 -34.52 26.29
N HIS A 502 -23.87 -35.22 26.47
CA HIS A 502 -23.77 -36.65 26.25
C HIS A 502 -24.33 -37.47 27.42
N GLU A 503 -24.14 -37.00 28.66
CA GLU A 503 -24.70 -37.64 29.86
C GLU A 503 -26.22 -37.47 29.99
N VAL A 504 -26.79 -36.40 29.47
CA VAL A 504 -28.26 -36.17 29.46
C VAL A 504 -28.96 -36.94 28.33
N LYS A 505 -28.21 -37.48 27.36
CA LYS A 505 -28.73 -38.28 26.24
C LYS A 505 -28.50 -39.80 26.39
N ALA A 506 -27.76 -40.22 27.40
CA ALA A 506 -27.64 -41.61 27.83
C ALA A 506 -28.65 -41.87 28.96
#